data_AF-A0A7E5VHE2-F1
#
_entry.id   AF-A0A7E5VHE2-F1
#
_cell.length_a   1.000
_cell.length_b   1.000
_cell.length_c   1.000
_cell.angle_alpha   90.00
_cell.angle_beta   90.00
_cell.angle_gamma   90.00
#
_symmetry.space_group_name_H-M   'P 1'
#
loop_
_entity.id
_entity.type
_entity.pdbx_description
1 polymer ?
#
loop_
_entity_poly.entity_id
_entity_poly.type
_entity_poly.pdbx_seq_one_letter_code
_entity_poly.pdbx_strand_id
1 'polypeptide(L)'
;MYHSGIFVFGAKTFDKETKRDAISALPLEISWKIFSYLDATSLQIATRTHKTWKHIILSHRKLRNRLNKFELAIKLGSESLAKFYRKNIRKLKKEKGKNYLPVSKTTIVSSERVTIKNKRECEGIVVYTKRFRLY
;
A
#
# COMPACT_ATOMS: atom_id res chain seq x y z
N MET A 1 34.28 -31.04 -30.32
CA MET A 1 33.05 -31.77 -30.72
C MET A 1 31.85 -30.88 -30.44
N TYR A 2 30.88 -30.87 -31.35
CA TYR A 2 30.00 -29.76 -31.71
C TYR A 2 29.11 -29.19 -30.58
N HIS A 3 29.15 -27.86 -30.44
CA HIS A 3 28.12 -27.08 -29.75
C HIS A 3 26.97 -26.79 -30.71
N SER A 4 25.96 -27.66 -30.74
CA SER A 4 24.68 -27.37 -31.41
C SER A 4 23.73 -26.67 -30.44
N GLY A 5 23.98 -25.39 -30.19
CA GLY A 5 22.99 -24.51 -29.57
C GLY A 5 21.88 -24.22 -30.59
N ILE A 6 20.67 -24.70 -30.33
CA ILE A 6 19.51 -24.43 -31.17
C ILE A 6 19.12 -22.96 -30.97
N PHE A 7 19.30 -22.15 -32.01
CA PHE A 7 18.78 -20.78 -32.07
C PHE A 7 17.32 -20.81 -32.50
N VAL A 8 16.40 -20.67 -31.54
CA VAL A 8 15.02 -20.27 -31.81
C VAL A 8 14.90 -18.78 -31.48
N PHE A 9 14.39 -18.00 -32.42
CA PHE A 9 14.28 -16.54 -32.40
C PHE A 9 14.10 -15.92 -31.00
N GLY A 10 15.08 -15.10 -30.58
CA GLY A 10 14.89 -14.04 -29.59
C GLY A 10 15.20 -14.33 -28.13
N ALA A 11 15.52 -15.56 -27.71
CA ALA A 11 15.91 -15.82 -26.32
C ALA A 11 17.20 -16.64 -26.26
N LYS A 12 18.29 -15.99 -25.85
CA LYS A 12 19.51 -16.69 -25.43
C LYS A 12 19.18 -17.43 -24.13
N THR A 13 18.82 -18.71 -24.22
CA THR A 13 18.75 -19.58 -23.03
C THR A 13 20.18 -19.80 -22.58
N PHE A 14 20.63 -18.96 -21.65
CA PHE A 14 21.89 -19.18 -20.98
C PHE A 14 21.77 -20.43 -20.11
N ASP A 15 22.25 -21.55 -20.64
CA ASP A 15 22.64 -22.75 -19.88
C ASP A 15 23.86 -22.41 -19.01
N LYS A 16 23.61 -21.64 -17.95
CA LYS A 16 24.49 -21.57 -16.78
C LYS A 16 23.67 -21.93 -15.56
N GLU A 17 23.72 -23.21 -15.25
CA GLU A 17 23.31 -23.88 -14.02
C GLU A 17 23.95 -23.21 -12.79
N THR A 18 23.43 -22.04 -12.42
CA THR A 18 23.28 -21.69 -11.01
C THR A 18 21.83 -22.01 -10.73
N LYS A 19 21.55 -22.95 -9.81
CA LYS A 19 20.21 -23.36 -9.39
C LYS A 19 19.37 -22.11 -9.09
N ARG A 20 18.69 -21.56 -10.11
CA ARG A 20 17.81 -20.41 -9.93
C ARG A 20 16.64 -20.94 -9.13
N ASP A 21 16.30 -20.26 -8.04
CA ASP A 21 15.11 -20.59 -7.28
C ASP A 21 13.93 -20.72 -8.24
N ALA A 22 13.13 -21.78 -8.08
CA ALA A 22 11.97 -22.04 -8.93
C ALA A 22 11.07 -20.81 -9.06
N ILE A 23 10.93 -20.02 -7.98
CA ILE A 23 10.15 -18.78 -7.94
C ILE A 23 10.79 -17.63 -8.74
N SER A 24 12.12 -17.54 -8.74
CA SER A 24 12.86 -16.50 -9.48
C SER A 24 12.99 -16.81 -10.98
N ALA A 25 12.77 -18.06 -11.37
CA ALA A 25 12.78 -18.50 -12.77
C ALA A 25 11.46 -18.18 -13.49
N LEU A 26 10.38 -17.93 -12.75
CA LEU A 26 9.09 -17.58 -13.31
C LEU A 26 9.08 -16.16 -13.90
N PRO A 27 8.18 -15.90 -14.87
CA PRO A 27 7.83 -14.54 -15.26
C PRO A 27 7.49 -13.66 -14.05
N LEU A 28 7.92 -12.40 -14.11
CA LEU A 28 7.89 -11.48 -12.98
C LEU A 28 6.48 -11.28 -12.42
N GLU A 29 5.49 -11.27 -13.30
CA GLU A 29 4.06 -11.14 -12.99
C GLU A 29 3.56 -12.32 -12.14
N ILE A 30 4.03 -13.53 -12.44
CA ILE A 30 3.67 -14.74 -11.71
C ILE A 30 4.34 -14.72 -10.33
N SER A 31 5.62 -14.38 -10.27
CA SER A 31 6.33 -14.22 -8.99
C SER A 31 5.66 -13.18 -8.10
N TRP A 32 5.22 -12.05 -8.67
CA TRP A 32 4.45 -11.03 -7.95
C TRP A 32 3.13 -11.57 -7.42
N LYS A 33 2.41 -12.35 -8.22
CA LYS A 33 1.14 -12.96 -7.81
C LYS A 33 1.35 -13.93 -6.65
N ILE A 34 2.38 -14.76 -6.69
CA ILE A 34 2.76 -15.65 -5.59
C ILE A 34 3.02 -14.86 -4.30
N PHE A 35 3.90 -13.84 -4.36
CA PHE A 35 4.19 -13.01 -3.18
C PHE A 35 2.98 -12.19 -2.71
N SER A 36 1.98 -11.96 -3.56
CA SER A 36 0.76 -11.23 -3.18
C SER A 36 -0.19 -12.02 -2.29
N TYR A 37 -0.08 -13.35 -2.27
CA TYR A 37 -0.85 -14.23 -1.39
C TYR A 37 -0.22 -14.40 -0.01
N LEU A 38 1.02 -13.97 0.18
CA LEU A 38 1.69 -14.04 1.47
C LEU A 38 1.17 -12.95 2.42
N ASP A 39 1.07 -13.31 3.71
CA ASP A 39 0.85 -12.36 4.79
C ASP A 39 2.08 -11.45 5.00
N ALA A 40 1.92 -10.38 5.76
CA ALA A 40 2.98 -9.38 5.96
C ALA A 40 4.25 -9.99 6.60
N THR A 41 4.06 -10.94 7.51
CA THR A 41 5.10 -11.68 8.22
C THR A 41 5.89 -12.60 7.29
N SER A 42 5.22 -13.43 6.49
CA SER A 42 5.91 -14.29 5.51
C SER A 42 6.58 -13.47 4.42
N LEU A 43 5.98 -12.35 4.01
CA LEU A 43 6.60 -11.44 3.05
C LEU A 43 7.89 -10.81 3.60
N GLN A 44 7.92 -10.45 4.89
CA GLN A 44 9.14 -9.95 5.53
C GLN A 44 10.23 -11.03 5.57
N ILE A 45 9.87 -12.27 5.89
CA ILE A 45 10.80 -13.41 5.86
C ILE A 45 11.33 -13.61 4.44
N ALA A 46 10.45 -13.67 3.43
CA ALA A 46 10.81 -13.83 2.02
C ALA A 46 11.78 -12.74 1.51
N THR A 47 11.62 -11.48 1.97
CA THR A 47 12.56 -10.40 1.62
C THR A 47 13.95 -10.55 2.22
N ARG A 48 14.10 -11.33 3.30
CA ARG A 48 15.38 -11.61 3.96
C ARG A 48 16.04 -12.87 3.42
N THR A 49 15.24 -13.85 2.99
CA THR A 49 15.72 -15.16 2.51
C THR A 49 16.57 -15.05 1.25
N HIS A 50 16.12 -14.26 0.25
CA HIS A 50 16.82 -14.19 -1.02
C HIS A 50 16.88 -12.77 -1.62
N LYS A 51 18.05 -12.38 -2.16
CA LYS A 51 18.28 -11.04 -2.71
C LYS A 51 17.40 -10.74 -3.94
N THR A 52 17.13 -11.75 -4.78
CA THR A 52 16.24 -11.58 -5.94
C THR A 52 14.79 -11.44 -5.50
N TRP A 53 14.34 -12.22 -4.51
CA TRP A 53 12.97 -12.13 -3.98
C TRP A 53 12.72 -10.76 -3.37
N LYS A 54 13.70 -10.22 -2.63
CA LYS A 54 13.68 -8.84 -2.15
C LYS A 54 13.46 -7.85 -3.30
N HIS A 55 14.19 -7.99 -4.41
CA HIS A 55 14.03 -7.11 -5.57
C HIS A 55 12.65 -7.24 -6.22
N ILE A 56 12.16 -8.46 -6.41
CA ILE A 56 10.85 -8.76 -7.00
C ILE A 56 9.73 -8.17 -6.13
N ILE A 57 9.79 -8.39 -4.81
CA ILE A 57 8.79 -7.88 -3.87
C ILE A 57 8.81 -6.34 -3.82
N LEU A 58 9.99 -5.73 -3.77
CA LEU A 58 10.13 -4.27 -3.73
C LEU A 58 9.71 -3.60 -5.05
N SER A 59 10.00 -4.21 -6.20
CA SER A 59 9.58 -3.68 -7.50
C SER A 59 8.05 -3.67 -7.62
N HIS A 60 7.39 -4.75 -7.20
CA HIS A 60 5.92 -4.82 -7.13
C HIS A 60 5.34 -3.73 -6.22
N ARG A 61 5.93 -3.53 -5.04
CA ARG A 61 5.50 -2.49 -4.10
C ARG A 61 5.66 -1.08 -4.69
N LYS A 62 6.77 -0.82 -5.38
CA LYS A 62 7.00 0.45 -6.08
C LYS A 62 5.97 0.67 -7.18
N LEU A 63 5.68 -0.36 -7.97
CA LEU A 63 4.67 -0.31 -9.03
C LEU A 63 3.28 0.00 -8.46
N ARG A 64 2.83 -0.74 -7.43
CA ARG A 64 1.56 -0.45 -6.74
C ARG A 64 1.51 0.97 -6.19
N ASN A 65 2.58 1.46 -5.59
CA ASN A 65 2.64 2.83 -5.08
C ASN A 65 2.52 3.90 -6.19
N ARG A 66 3.06 3.62 -7.38
CA ARG A 66 2.92 4.49 -8.56
C ARG A 66 1.49 4.45 -9.10
N LEU A 67 0.89 3.27 -9.22
CA LEU A 67 -0.51 3.13 -9.64
C LEU A 67 -1.45 3.85 -8.67
N ASN A 68 -1.27 3.67 -7.36
CA ASN A 68 -2.03 4.41 -6.35
C ASN A 68 -1.81 5.92 -6.41
N LYS A 69 -0.66 6.40 -6.92
CA LYS A 69 -0.43 7.84 -7.15
C LYS A 69 -1.22 8.33 -8.33
N PHE A 70 -1.19 7.56 -9.41
CA PHE A 70 -1.90 7.86 -10.63
C PHE A 70 -3.41 7.87 -10.41
N GLU A 71 -3.96 6.85 -9.75
CA GLU A 71 -5.38 6.78 -9.40
C GLU A 71 -5.82 7.96 -8.53
N LEU A 72 -5.00 8.35 -7.54
CA LEU A 72 -5.27 9.53 -6.71
C LEU A 72 -5.26 10.83 -7.53
N ALA A 73 -4.34 10.96 -8.48
CA ALA A 73 -4.27 12.12 -9.36
C ALA A 73 -5.49 12.21 -10.28
N ILE A 74 -5.96 11.09 -10.83
CA ILE A 74 -7.20 11.02 -11.61
C ILE A 74 -8.39 11.43 -10.73
N LYS A 75 -8.53 10.85 -9.53
CA LYS A 75 -9.64 11.14 -8.62
C LYS A 75 -9.73 12.62 -8.22
N LEU A 76 -8.58 13.27 -8.08
CA LEU A 76 -8.51 14.69 -7.71
C LEU A 76 -8.49 15.62 -8.93
N GLY A 77 -8.42 15.08 -10.15
CA GLY A 77 -8.32 15.84 -11.40
C GLY A 77 -7.01 16.62 -11.57
N SER A 78 -6.03 16.49 -10.65
CA SER A 78 -4.79 17.25 -10.70
C SER A 78 -3.66 16.60 -9.89
N GLU A 79 -2.45 16.62 -10.45
CA GLU A 79 -1.25 16.11 -9.79
C GLU A 79 -0.81 16.99 -8.60
N SER A 80 -1.04 18.31 -8.67
CA SER A 80 -0.69 19.24 -7.59
C SER A 80 -1.56 19.01 -6.35
N LEU A 81 -2.85 18.77 -6.56
CA LEU A 81 -3.79 18.36 -5.52
C LEU A 81 -3.44 17.01 -4.91
N ALA A 82 -3.03 16.02 -5.73
CA ALA A 82 -2.59 14.73 -5.23
C ALA A 82 -1.31 14.82 -4.36
N LYS A 83 -0.35 15.66 -4.77
CA LYS A 83 0.87 15.96 -3.97
C LYS A 83 0.51 16.65 -2.66
N PHE A 84 -0.35 17.67 -2.70
CA PHE A 84 -0.83 18.38 -1.52
C PHE A 84 -1.53 17.43 -0.53
N TYR A 85 -2.47 16.61 -1.03
CA TYR A 85 -3.20 15.65 -0.22
C TYR A 85 -2.23 14.69 0.47
N ARG A 86 -1.28 14.09 -0.27
CA ARG A 86 -0.28 13.18 0.31
C ARG A 86 0.58 13.82 1.40
N LYS A 87 1.06 15.05 1.17
CA LYS A 87 1.88 15.79 2.13
C LYS A 87 1.10 16.12 3.41
N ASN A 88 -0.19 16.42 3.27
CA ASN A 88 -1.04 16.88 4.36
C ASN A 88 -1.93 15.81 4.97
N ILE A 89 -1.96 14.57 4.48
CA ILE A 89 -2.80 13.47 5.03
C ILE A 89 -2.67 13.36 6.55
N ARG A 90 -1.45 13.47 7.11
CA ARG A 90 -1.24 13.38 8.56
C ARG A 90 -1.81 14.58 9.30
N LYS A 91 -1.68 15.79 8.75
CA LYS A 91 -2.28 17.01 9.31
C LYS A 91 -3.80 16.96 9.22
N LEU A 92 -4.34 16.61 8.06
CA LEU A 92 -5.77 16.41 7.81
C LEU A 92 -6.38 15.35 8.73
N LYS A 93 -5.68 14.23 8.98
CA LYS A 93 -6.13 13.22 9.95
C LYS A 93 -6.11 13.75 11.38
N LYS A 94 -5.08 14.51 11.77
CA LYS A 94 -5.02 15.16 13.09
C LYS A 94 -6.11 16.21 13.28
N GLU A 95 -6.41 17.00 12.24
CA GLU A 95 -7.48 18.01 12.27
C GLU A 95 -8.86 17.37 12.29
N LYS A 96 -9.10 16.32 11.50
CA LYS A 96 -10.36 15.55 11.54
C LYS A 96 -10.56 14.77 12.84
N GLY A 97 -9.49 14.35 13.49
CA GLY A 97 -9.54 13.65 14.78
C GLY A 97 -9.75 14.56 15.99
N LYS A 98 -9.78 15.88 15.79
CA LYS A 98 -10.03 16.85 16.84
C LYS A 98 -11.52 17.20 16.89
N ASN A 99 -12.10 17.23 18.09
CA ASN A 99 -13.47 17.69 18.34
C ASN A 99 -13.52 19.23 18.35
N TYR A 100 -13.02 19.89 17.30
CA TYR A 100 -13.11 21.34 17.18
C TYR A 100 -14.19 21.73 16.18
N LEU A 101 -14.83 22.87 16.45
CA LEU A 101 -15.71 23.49 15.46
C LEU A 101 -14.87 24.03 14.29
N PRO A 102 -15.33 23.90 13.04
CA PRO A 102 -14.67 24.54 11.91
C PRO A 102 -14.68 26.07 12.08
N VAL A 103 -13.68 26.75 11.53
CA VAL A 103 -13.29 28.15 11.83
C VAL A 103 -14.40 29.20 11.61
N SER A 104 -15.53 28.85 11.00
CA SER A 104 -16.68 29.73 10.77
C SER A 104 -17.93 29.38 11.58
N LYS A 105 -17.90 28.34 12.43
CA LYS A 105 -19.05 27.94 13.27
C LYS A 105 -18.88 28.45 14.70
N THR A 106 -19.74 29.37 15.09
CA THR A 106 -19.80 30.00 16.43
C THR A 106 -20.68 29.26 17.43
N THR A 107 -21.54 28.35 16.97
CA THR A 107 -22.50 27.65 17.82
C THR A 107 -21.91 26.34 18.36
N ILE A 108 -21.97 26.18 19.69
CA ILE A 108 -21.72 24.89 20.36
C ILE A 108 -22.81 23.93 19.90
N VAL A 109 -22.44 22.92 19.11
CA VAL A 109 -23.38 21.89 18.66
C VAL A 109 -23.58 20.89 19.81
N SER A 110 -24.83 20.50 20.05
CA SER A 110 -25.18 19.45 21.01
C SER A 110 -24.39 18.17 20.74
N SER A 111 -24.08 17.41 21.79
CA SER A 111 -23.27 16.19 21.73
C SER A 111 -23.74 15.22 20.63
N GLU A 112 -22.86 14.90 19.67
CA GLU A 112 -23.11 13.87 18.67
C GLU A 112 -22.84 12.49 19.29
N ARG A 113 -23.84 11.59 19.26
CA ARG A 113 -23.68 10.19 19.70
C ARG A 113 -23.06 9.39 18.57
N VAL A 114 -21.81 8.97 18.73
CA VAL A 114 -21.15 8.08 17.77
C VAL A 114 -21.01 6.69 18.38
N THR A 115 -21.67 5.71 17.77
CA THR A 115 -21.54 4.30 18.15
C THR A 115 -20.40 3.68 17.35
N ILE A 116 -19.28 3.39 18.01
CA ILE A 116 -18.13 2.74 17.37
C ILE A 116 -18.29 1.23 17.54
N LYS A 117 -18.46 0.50 16.42
CA LYS A 117 -18.50 -0.96 16.44
C LYS A 117 -17.09 -1.51 16.61
N ASN A 118 -16.86 -2.26 17.69
CA ASN A 118 -15.60 -2.96 17.94
C ASN A 118 -15.60 -4.34 17.24
N LYS A 119 -14.41 -4.89 16.95
CA LYS A 119 -14.27 -6.22 16.32
C LYS A 119 -14.59 -7.39 17.27
N ARG A 120 -14.75 -7.13 18.57
CA ARG A 120 -15.29 -8.09 19.54
C ARG A 120 -16.78 -7.82 19.67
N GLU A 121 -17.61 -8.80 19.34
CA GLU A 121 -19.05 -8.63 19.06
C GLU A 121 -19.91 -8.15 20.25
N CYS A 122 -19.39 -8.06 21.47
CA CYS A 122 -20.21 -7.81 22.67
C CYS A 122 -20.11 -6.43 23.31
N GLU A 123 -19.25 -5.51 22.86
CA GLU A 123 -19.12 -4.19 23.52
C GLU A 123 -19.11 -3.05 22.51
N GLY A 124 -20.29 -2.48 22.25
CA GLY A 124 -20.42 -1.21 21.57
C GLY A 124 -20.01 -0.07 22.50
N ILE A 125 -18.87 0.57 22.23
CA ILE A 125 -18.45 1.75 22.98
C ILE A 125 -19.27 2.95 22.47
N VAL A 126 -20.09 3.52 23.36
CA VAL A 126 -20.81 4.77 23.09
C VAL A 126 -19.93 5.92 23.55
N VAL A 127 -19.45 6.71 22.59
CA VAL A 127 -18.62 7.89 22.89
C VAL A 127 -19.47 9.15 22.71
N TYR A 128 -19.53 9.96 23.77
CA TYR A 128 -20.11 11.30 23.72
C TYR A 128 -19.00 12.30 23.43
N THR A 129 -19.07 13.01 22.30
CA THR A 129 -18.10 14.06 21.99
C THR A 129 -18.78 15.43 22.00
N LYS A 130 -18.26 16.34 22.83
CA LYS A 130 -18.57 17.77 22.79
C LYS A 130 -17.52 18.45 21.91
N ARG A 131 -17.95 19.33 21.00
CA ARG A 131 -17.03 20.14 20.18
C ARG A 131 -16.81 21.51 20.81
N PHE A 132 -15.54 21.94 20.88
CA PHE A 132 -15.16 23.20 21.53
C PHE A 132 -14.52 24.18 20.53
N ARG A 133 -14.59 25.47 20.84
CA ARG A 133 -13.87 26.54 20.15
C ARG A 133 -12.64 26.93 20.97
N LEU A 134 -11.46 26.97 20.34
CA LEU A 134 -10.27 27.58 20.94
C LEU A 134 -10.15 28.99 20.35
N TYR A 135 -10.00 29.99 21.23
CA TYR A 135 -9.74 31.39 20.86
C TYR A 135 -8.25 31.60 20.62
#